data_AF-A0A7J5EG77-F1
#
_entry.id   AF-A0A7J5EG77-F1
#
_cell.length_a   1.000
_cell.length_b   1.000
_cell.length_c   1.000
_cell.angle_alpha   90.00
_cell.angle_beta   90.00
_cell.angle_gamma   90.00
#
_symmetry.space_group_name_H-M   'P 1'
#
loop_
_entity.id
_entity.type
_entity.pdbx_description
1 polymer ?
#
loop_
_entity_poly.entity_id
_entity_poly.type
_entity_poly.pdbx_seq_one_letter_code
_entity_poly.pdbx_strand_id
1 'polypeptide(L)'
;RALAGVERSDEAARLPAFARALFAAYWAEDQDVTTDAVIGACATTAGLDAAAVIARIDAPETKAQLRATTDEAVRRGAFGAPAMFVGEVLFWGNDRIPLLEQYLATR
;
A
#
# COMPACT_ATOMS: atom_id res chain seq x y z
N ARG A 1 2.73 -7.54 1.78
CA ARG A 1 3.39 -8.22 0.63
C ARG A 1 2.72 -7.89 -0.70
N ALA A 2 1.38 -7.95 -0.79
CA ALA A 2 0.63 -7.69 -2.02
C ALA A 2 1.01 -6.35 -2.71
N LEU A 3 0.86 -5.23 -2.01
CA LEU A 3 1.18 -3.90 -2.57
C LEU A 3 2.65 -3.75 -2.98
N ALA A 4 3.58 -4.24 -2.14
CA ALA A 4 5.01 -4.20 -2.43
C ALA A 4 5.37 -4.96 -3.72
N GLY A 5 4.67 -6.06 -4.03
CA GLY A 5 4.87 -6.84 -5.25
C GLY A 5 4.43 -6.15 -6.54
N VAL A 6 3.71 -5.03 -6.44
CA VAL A 6 3.27 -4.20 -7.59
C VAL A 6 3.99 -2.85 -7.60
N GLU A 7 4.37 -2.31 -6.45
CA GLU A 7 4.98 -0.98 -6.32
C GLU A 7 6.24 -0.77 -7.18
N ARG A 8 7.05 -1.82 -7.38
CA ARG A 8 8.27 -1.78 -8.21
C ARG A 8 8.19 -2.61 -9.49
N SER A 9 7.00 -2.99 -9.92
CA SER A 9 6.82 -3.63 -11.23
C SER A 9 6.58 -2.57 -12.32
N ASP A 10 6.64 -3.01 -13.58
CA ASP A 10 6.25 -2.18 -14.74
C ASP A 10 4.77 -1.77 -14.69
N GLU A 11 4.00 -2.32 -13.77
CA GLU A 11 2.58 -2.05 -13.56
C GLU A 11 2.31 -1.15 -12.34
N ALA A 12 3.34 -0.48 -11.80
CA ALA A 12 3.21 0.40 -10.62
C ALA A 12 2.10 1.46 -10.76
N ALA A 13 1.78 1.89 -11.99
CA ALA A 13 0.66 2.79 -12.27
C ALA A 13 -0.71 2.24 -11.83
N ARG A 14 -0.86 0.92 -11.68
CA ARG A 14 -2.08 0.24 -11.21
C ARG A 14 -2.14 0.11 -9.69
N LEU A 15 -1.07 0.44 -8.97
CA LEU A 15 -1.00 0.33 -7.51
C LEU A 15 -2.19 1.02 -6.79
N PRO A 16 -2.64 2.23 -7.17
CA PRO A 16 -3.79 2.86 -6.51
C PRO A 16 -5.12 2.12 -6.74
N ALA A 17 -5.30 1.47 -7.89
CA ALA A 17 -6.49 0.66 -8.15
C ALA A 17 -6.45 -0.64 -7.35
N PHE A 18 -5.27 -1.28 -7.29
CA PHE A 18 -5.06 -2.50 -6.53
C PHE A 18 -5.20 -2.30 -5.02
N ALA A 19 -4.64 -1.21 -4.48
CA ALA A 19 -4.83 -0.85 -3.08
C ALA A 19 -6.31 -0.65 -2.76
N ARG A 20 -7.07 0.08 -3.59
CA ARG A 20 -8.52 0.24 -3.39
C ARG A 20 -9.27 -1.08 -3.41
N ALA A 21 -8.94 -1.99 -4.33
CA ALA A 21 -9.56 -3.31 -4.40
C ALA A 21 -9.29 -4.15 -3.13
N LEU A 22 -8.05 -4.15 -2.64
CA LEU A 22 -7.70 -4.83 -1.38
C LEU A 22 -8.38 -4.21 -0.15
N PHE A 23 -8.45 -2.87 -0.09
CA PHE A 23 -9.17 -2.18 0.98
C PHE A 23 -10.66 -2.49 0.97
N ALA A 24 -11.31 -2.51 -0.21
CA ALA A 24 -12.71 -2.88 -0.34
C ALA A 24 -12.97 -4.32 0.10
N ALA A 25 -12.16 -5.27 -0.40
CA ALA A 25 -12.26 -6.69 -0.04
C ALA A 25 -12.19 -6.90 1.49
N TYR A 26 -11.23 -6.27 2.17
CA TYR A 26 -11.07 -6.43 3.61
C TYR A 26 -12.09 -5.64 4.44
N TRP A 27 -12.26 -4.36 4.15
CA TRP A 27 -13.02 -3.45 5.03
C TRP A 27 -14.51 -3.35 4.70
N ALA A 28 -14.91 -3.58 3.45
CA ALA A 28 -16.29 -3.47 3.02
C ALA A 28 -16.96 -4.83 2.80
N GLU A 29 -16.18 -5.85 2.41
CA GLU A 29 -16.70 -7.15 1.97
C GLU A 29 -16.34 -8.31 2.91
N ASP A 30 -15.59 -8.06 3.99
CA ASP A 30 -15.19 -9.06 5.00
C ASP A 30 -14.44 -10.28 4.41
N GLN A 31 -13.61 -10.05 3.39
CA GLN A 31 -12.82 -11.10 2.74
C GLN A 31 -11.41 -11.23 3.34
N ASP A 32 -10.90 -12.46 3.34
CA ASP A 32 -9.55 -12.77 3.80
C ASP A 32 -8.47 -12.41 2.76
N VAL A 33 -7.92 -11.20 2.88
CA VAL A 33 -6.82 -10.68 2.06
C VAL A 33 -5.45 -11.29 2.36
N THR A 34 -5.38 -12.35 3.18
CA THR A 34 -4.17 -13.17 3.32
C THR A 34 -4.09 -14.29 2.28
N THR A 35 -5.22 -14.65 1.66
CA THR A 35 -5.31 -15.73 0.66
C THR A 35 -4.93 -15.27 -0.74
N ASP A 36 -4.24 -16.14 -1.49
CA ASP A 36 -3.86 -15.85 -2.87
C ASP A 36 -5.10 -15.73 -3.79
N ALA A 37 -6.20 -16.40 -3.45
CA ALA A 37 -7.46 -16.30 -4.19
C ALA A 37 -8.04 -14.87 -4.14
N VAL A 38 -8.15 -14.28 -2.94
CA VAL A 38 -8.66 -12.90 -2.77
C VAL A 38 -7.68 -11.90 -3.37
N ILE A 39 -6.37 -12.06 -3.11
CA ILE A 39 -5.35 -11.17 -3.69
C ILE A 39 -5.39 -11.21 -5.23
N GLY A 40 -5.52 -12.39 -5.83
CA GLY A 40 -5.64 -12.58 -7.27
C GLY A 40 -6.89 -11.92 -7.84
N ALA A 41 -8.04 -12.07 -7.18
CA ALA A 41 -9.29 -11.40 -7.59
C ALA A 41 -9.14 -9.87 -7.55
N CYS A 42 -8.55 -9.31 -6.48
CA CYS A 42 -8.27 -7.89 -6.37
C CYS A 42 -7.30 -7.40 -7.48
N ALA A 43 -6.30 -8.22 -7.83
CA ALA A 43 -5.36 -7.91 -8.91
C ALA A 43 -6.10 -7.83 -10.25
N THR A 44 -6.94 -8.81 -10.57
CA THR A 44 -7.78 -8.80 -11.79
C THR A 44 -8.69 -7.58 -11.84
N THR A 45 -9.37 -7.23 -10.74
CA THR A 45 -10.19 -6.01 -10.65
C THR A 45 -9.40 -4.73 -10.92
N ALA A 46 -8.13 -4.70 -10.51
CA ALA A 46 -7.22 -3.57 -10.77
C ALA A 46 -6.63 -3.55 -12.19
N GLY A 47 -6.91 -4.56 -13.02
CA GLY A 47 -6.36 -4.72 -14.36
C GLY A 47 -4.91 -5.23 -14.38
N LEU A 48 -4.49 -5.94 -13.33
CA LEU A 48 -3.20 -6.62 -13.24
C LEU A 48 -3.34 -8.10 -13.63
N ASP A 49 -2.25 -8.70 -14.09
CA ASP A 49 -2.16 -10.16 -14.21
C ASP A 49 -2.08 -10.79 -12.81
N ALA A 50 -3.15 -11.48 -12.41
CA ALA A 50 -3.24 -12.13 -11.11
C ALA A 50 -2.14 -13.17 -10.90
N ALA A 51 -1.82 -13.99 -11.90
CA ALA A 51 -0.80 -15.02 -11.76
C ALA A 51 0.59 -14.39 -11.58
N ALA A 52 0.90 -13.33 -12.34
CA ALA A 52 2.13 -12.58 -12.19
C ALA A 52 2.24 -11.91 -10.81
N VAL A 53 1.15 -11.34 -10.30
CA VAL A 53 1.11 -10.77 -8.94
C VAL A 53 1.37 -11.85 -7.90
N ILE A 54 0.65 -12.97 -7.91
CA ILE A 54 0.82 -14.06 -6.93
C ILE A 54 2.25 -14.63 -6.96
N ALA A 55 2.85 -14.76 -8.14
CA ALA A 55 4.24 -15.20 -8.25
C ALA A 55 5.24 -14.20 -7.62
N ARG A 56 4.99 -12.89 -7.73
CA ARG A 56 5.89 -11.85 -7.21
C ARG A 56 5.78 -11.64 -5.69
N ILE A 57 4.58 -11.74 -5.10
CA ILE A 57 4.36 -11.30 -3.71
C ILE A 57 5.18 -12.07 -2.66
N ASP A 58 5.63 -13.28 -2.98
CA ASP A 58 6.49 -14.09 -2.11
C ASP A 58 7.97 -14.07 -2.45
N ALA A 59 8.35 -13.38 -3.54
CA ALA A 59 9.74 -13.25 -3.95
C ALA A 59 10.60 -12.63 -2.83
N PRO A 60 11.85 -13.11 -2.63
CA PRO A 60 12.76 -12.58 -1.63
C PRO A 60 12.95 -11.06 -1.72
N GLU A 61 13.01 -10.53 -2.95
CA GLU A 61 13.21 -9.12 -3.26
C GLU A 61 12.01 -8.29 -2.82
N THR A 62 10.79 -8.76 -3.05
CA THR A 62 9.55 -8.10 -2.59
C THR A 62 9.47 -8.07 -1.07
N LYS A 63 9.87 -9.16 -0.40
CA LYS A 63 9.93 -9.21 1.07
C LYS A 63 11.00 -8.28 1.62
N ALA A 64 12.16 -8.20 0.96
CA ALA A 64 13.24 -7.29 1.33
C ALA A 64 12.83 -5.83 1.16
N GLN A 65 12.17 -5.48 0.05
CA GLN A 65 11.60 -4.16 -0.19
C GLN A 65 10.59 -3.78 0.89
N LEU A 66 9.64 -4.66 1.20
CA LEU A 66 8.63 -4.40 2.23
C LEU A 66 9.29 -4.06 3.57
N ARG A 67 10.29 -4.85 3.99
CA ARG A 67 11.08 -4.56 5.19
C ARG A 67 11.78 -3.21 5.11
N ALA A 68 12.48 -2.93 4.02
CA ALA A 68 13.21 -1.68 3.84
C ALA A 68 12.30 -0.45 3.91
N THR A 69 11.12 -0.49 3.28
CA THR A 69 10.12 0.59 3.34
C THR A 69 9.54 0.74 4.74
N THR A 70 9.25 -0.36 5.44
CA THR A 70 8.80 -0.32 6.84
C THR A 70 9.87 0.26 7.77
N ASP A 71 11.13 -0.17 7.63
CA ASP A 71 12.24 0.32 8.44
C ASP A 71 12.48 1.82 8.20
N GLU A 72 12.31 2.30 6.96
CA GLU A 72 12.40 3.71 6.64
C GLU A 72 11.29 4.52 7.31
N ALA A 73 10.04 4.05 7.26
CA ALA A 73 8.94 4.71 7.95
C ALA A 73 9.21 4.81 9.46
N VAL A 74 9.71 3.74 10.09
CA VAL A 74 10.08 3.72 11.51
C VAL A 74 11.23 4.70 11.80
N ARG A 75 12.29 4.71 10.98
CA ARG A 75 13.42 5.66 11.13
C ARG A 75 12.98 7.11 11.07
N ARG A 76 11.98 7.42 10.22
CA ARG A 76 11.39 8.76 10.10
C ARG A 76 10.39 9.10 11.22
N GLY A 77 10.18 8.20 12.18
CA GLY A 77 9.34 8.43 13.35
C GLY A 77 7.89 7.98 13.21
N ALA A 78 7.52 7.22 12.17
CA ALA A 78 6.20 6.62 12.10
C ALA A 78 6.06 5.52 13.17
N PHE A 79 5.00 5.59 13.96
CA PHE A 79 4.69 4.65 15.04
C PHE A 79 3.33 3.94 14.84
N GLY A 80 2.63 4.25 13.75
CA GLY A 80 1.32 3.68 13.43
C GLY A 80 0.89 4.05 12.01
N ALA A 81 -0.31 3.63 11.62
CA ALA A 81 -0.89 3.90 10.32
C ALA A 81 -2.32 4.49 10.44
N PRO A 82 -2.77 5.34 9.49
CA PRO A 82 -1.97 5.91 8.40
C PRO A 82 -0.98 6.97 8.91
N ALA A 83 0.19 7.02 8.28
CA ALA A 83 1.23 8.04 8.52
C ALA A 83 1.58 8.69 7.17
N MET A 84 1.52 10.02 7.12
CA MET A 84 1.77 10.82 5.92
C MET A 84 2.91 11.80 6.23
N PHE A 85 3.85 11.96 5.30
CA PHE A 85 4.96 12.87 5.47
C PHE A 85 4.97 13.94 4.37
N VAL A 86 5.22 15.19 4.76
CA VAL A 86 5.51 16.31 3.84
C VAL A 86 6.84 16.92 4.25
N GLY A 87 7.90 16.62 3.49
CA GLY A 87 9.28 16.82 3.93
C GLY A 87 9.55 16.02 5.21
N GLU A 88 10.05 16.68 6.25
CA GLU A 88 10.33 16.08 7.56
C GLU A 88 9.10 16.07 8.51
N VAL A 89 7.97 16.67 8.11
CA VAL A 89 6.80 16.77 8.99
C VAL A 89 5.88 15.57 8.83
N LEU A 90 5.61 14.91 9.96
CA LEU A 90 4.73 13.76 10.11
C LEU A 90 3.30 14.19 10.47
N PHE A 91 2.33 13.69 9.72
CA PHE A 91 0.90 13.72 10.03
C PHE A 91 0.43 12.28 10.25
N TRP A 92 0.03 11.94 11.47
CA TRP A 92 -0.42 10.60 11.84
C TRP A 92 -1.93 10.58 12.11
N GLY A 93 -2.65 9.68 11.43
CA GLY A 93 -4.11 9.50 11.56
C GLY A 93 -4.89 10.09 10.39
N ASN A 94 -6.03 9.46 10.06
CA ASN A 94 -6.94 9.93 9.01
C ASN A 94 -7.57 11.28 9.38
N ASP A 95 -7.81 11.51 10.66
CA ASP A 95 -8.28 12.77 11.24
C ASP A 95 -7.30 13.95 11.07
N ARG A 96 -6.07 13.70 10.61
CA ARG A 96 -5.07 14.74 10.30
C ARG A 96 -5.04 15.16 8.84
N ILE A 97 -5.81 14.54 7.95
CA ILE A 97 -5.88 14.94 6.54
C ILE A 97 -6.27 16.42 6.36
N PRO A 98 -7.27 16.99 7.07
CA PRO A 98 -7.59 18.42 6.93
C PRO A 98 -6.42 19.35 7.31
N LEU A 99 -5.64 18.98 8.32
CA LEU A 99 -4.45 19.75 8.73
C LEU A 99 -3.31 19.61 7.72
N LEU A 100 -3.15 18.41 7.14
CA LEU A 100 -2.21 18.15 6.05
C LEU A 100 -2.57 19.01 4.81
N GLU A 101 -3.84 19.05 4.42
CA GLU A 101 -4.32 19.87 3.31
C GLU A 101 -4.04 21.37 3.54
N GLN A 102 -4.37 21.88 4.73
CA GLN A 102 -4.06 23.26 5.10
C GLN A 102 -2.55 23.54 5.06
N TYR A 103 -1.72 22.63 5.55
CA TYR A 103 -0.27 22.76 5.56
C TYR A 103 0.36 22.76 4.15
N LEU A 104 -0.26 22.05 3.20
CA LEU A 104 0.14 22.07 1.78
C LEU A 104 -0.29 23.37 1.09
N ALA A 105 -1.46 23.92 1.42
CA ALA A 105 -1.98 25.13 0.82
C ALA A 105 -1.21 26.42 1.21
N THR A 106 -0.50 26.40 2.35
CA THR A 106 0.29 27.55 2.83
C THR A 106 1.76 27.51 2.39
N ARG A 107 2.08 26.77 1.33
CA ARG A 107 3.43 26.64 0.79
C ARG A 107 3.55 27.11 -0.65
#